data_AF-A0A836S290-F1
#
_entry.id   AF-A0A836S290-F1
#
_cell.length_a   1.000
_cell.length_b   1.000
_cell.length_c   1.000
_cell.angle_alpha   90.00
_cell.angle_beta   90.00
_cell.angle_gamma   90.00
#
_symmetry.space_group_name_H-M   'P 1'
#
loop_
_entity.id
_entity.type
_entity.pdbx_description
1 polymer ?
#
loop_
_entity_poly.entity_id
_entity_poly.type
_entity_poly.pdbx_seq_one_letter_code
_entity_poly.pdbx_strand_id
1 'polypeptide(L)' 'MKELRIEYPRISVGLWQCTKCGAVWAGGAYAPRTGLNKHFPKI' A
#
# COMPACT_ATOMS: atom_id res chain seq x y z
N MET A 1 1.06 24.86 -6.84
CA MET A 1 1.03 23.76 -5.84
C MET A 1 0.28 22.61 -6.50
N LYS A 2 1.00 21.58 -6.99
CA LYS A 2 0.38 20.46 -7.72
C LYS A 2 -0.28 19.52 -6.72
N GLU A 3 -1.56 19.20 -6.93
CA GLU A 3 -2.29 18.10 -6.29
C GLU A 3 -1.39 16.86 -6.29
N LEU A 4 -0.83 16.46 -5.15
CA LEU A 4 0.07 15.31 -5.10
C LEU A 4 -0.79 14.05 -5.19
N ARG A 5 -0.91 13.46 -6.38
CA ARG A 5 -1.61 12.19 -6.59
C ARG A 5 -0.97 11.12 -5.69
N ILE A 6 -1.77 10.53 -4.81
CA ILE A 6 -1.32 9.46 -3.92
C ILE A 6 -1.29 8.17 -4.74
N GLU A 7 -0.09 7.64 -4.90
CA GLU A 7 0.15 6.36 -5.56
C GLU A 7 0.84 5.40 -4.61
N TYR A 8 0.66 4.12 -4.88
CA TYR A 8 1.24 3.03 -4.11
C TYR A 8 2.04 2.15 -5.06
N PRO A 9 3.24 2.57 -5.52
CA PRO A 9 4.10 1.72 -6.32
C PRO A 9 4.50 0.44 -5.56
N ARG A 10 4.60 -0.66 -6.29
CA ARG A 10 5.12 -1.94 -5.80
C ARG A 10 6.65 -1.90 -5.83
N ILE A 11 7.29 -1.99 -4.68
CA ILE A 11 8.77 -2.00 -4.56
C ILE A 11 9.35 -3.41 -4.61
N SER A 12 8.57 -4.42 -4.21
CA SER A 12 8.87 -5.85 -4.32
C SER A 12 7.56 -6.65 -4.30
N VAL A 13 7.60 -7.96 -4.53
CA VAL A 13 6.42 -8.81 -4.39
C VAL A 13 5.89 -8.70 -2.95
N GLY A 14 4.65 -8.22 -2.80
CA GLY A 14 4.01 -8.04 -1.49
C GLY A 14 4.41 -6.77 -0.73
N LEU A 15 5.31 -5.94 -1.25
CA LEU A 15 5.74 -4.69 -0.59
C LEU A 15 5.36 -3.46 -1.40
N TRP A 16 4.82 -2.47 -0.69
CA TRP A 16 4.21 -1.27 -1.27
C TRP A 16 4.70 -0.03 -0.53
N GLN A 17 4.87 1.07 -1.26
CA GLN A 17 5.33 2.35 -0.70
C GLN A 17 4.37 3.49 -1.01
N CYS A 18 4.14 4.40 -0.06
CA CYS A 18 3.33 5.60 -0.28
C CYS A 18 4.20 6.71 -0.88
N THR A 19 3.82 7.24 -2.05
CA THR A 19 4.56 8.35 -2.70
C THR A 19 4.49 9.67 -1.94
N LYS A 20 3.50 9.84 -1.05
CA LYS A 20 3.31 11.07 -0.26
C LYS A 20 4.15 11.12 1.02
N CYS A 21 4.20 10.02 1.77
CA CYS A 21 4.82 10.00 3.10
C CYS A 21 5.98 8.99 3.25
N GLY A 22 6.26 8.19 2.22
CA GLY A 22 7.36 7.22 2.24
C GLY A 22 7.08 5.94 3.03
N ALA A 23 5.93 5.82 3.71
CA ALA A 23 5.57 4.61 4.47
C ALA A 23 5.62 3.35 3.59
N VAL A 24 6.15 2.26 4.16
CA VAL A 24 6.24 0.94 3.51
C VAL A 24 5.41 -0.05 4.30
N TRP A 25 4.64 -0.89 3.61
CA TRP A 25 3.84 -1.93 4.25
C TRP A 25 3.77 -3.22 3.42
N ALA A 26 3.40 -4.30 4.10
CA ALA A 26 3.07 -5.59 3.48
C ALA A 26 1.63 -5.61 2.96
N GLY A 27 1.45 -6.05 1.73
CA GLY A 27 0.16 -6.18 1.05
C GLY A 27 0.07 -7.46 0.23
N GLY A 28 -0.85 -7.51 -0.73
CA GLY A 28 -0.91 -8.61 -1.70
C GLY A 28 0.26 -8.54 -2.69
N ALA A 29 0.54 -9.65 -3.37
CA ALA A 29 1.62 -9.75 -4.36
C ALA A 29 1.49 -8.73 -5.51
N TYR A 30 0.24 -8.47 -5.94
CA TYR A 30 -0.10 -7.59 -7.07
C TYR A 30 -1.16 -6.53 -6.74
N ALA A 31 -1.61 -6.47 -5.48
CA ALA A 31 -2.53 -5.45 -5.00
C ALA A 31 -2.06 -4.91 -3.63
N PRO A 32 -2.05 -3.59 -3.39
CA PRO A 32 -1.55 -2.99 -2.16
C PRO A 32 -2.35 -3.36 -0.91
N ARG A 33 -3.62 -3.75 -1.08
CA ARG A 33 -4.45 -4.37 -0.04
C ARG A 33 -5.25 -5.51 -0.63
N THR A 34 -5.36 -6.60 0.12
CA THR A 34 -6.23 -7.73 -0.20
C THR A 34 -7.62 -7.52 0.41
N GLY A 35 -8.64 -8.18 -0.16
CA GLY A 35 -9.98 -8.22 0.45
C GLY A 35 -9.99 -8.89 1.83
N LEU A 36 -9.07 -9.85 2.04
CA LEU A 36 -8.94 -10.60 3.29
C LEU A 36 -8.66 -9.70 4.51
N ASN A 37 -7.94 -8.58 4.32
CA ASN A 37 -7.70 -7.59 5.37
C ASN A 37 -8.99 -7.04 6.02
N LYS A 38 -10.17 -7.17 5.39
CA LYS A 38 -11.45 -6.73 5.96
C LYS A 38 -11.94 -7.64 7.09
N HIS A 39 -11.43 -8.87 7.18
CA HIS A 39 -11.90 -9.89 8.12
C HIS A 39 -11.03 -10.01 9.37
N PHE A 40 -9.89 -9.31 9.42
CA PHE A 40 -8.99 -9.33 10.57
C PHE A 40 -9.14 -8.05 11.41
N PRO A 41 -9.01 -8.14 12.74
CA PRO A 41 -8.97 -6.96 13.60
C PRO A 41 -7.74 -6.10 13.27
N LYS A 42 -7.88 -4.79 13.40
CA LYS A 42 -6.73 -3.87 13.36
C LYS A 42 -5.92 -4.13 14.63
N ILE A 43 -4.66 -4.50 14.46
CA ILE A 43 -3.66 -4.55 15.53
C ILE A 43 -3.06 -3.15 15.75
#